data_AF-L1LAB8-F1
#
_entry.id   AF-L1LAB8-F1
#
_cell.length_a   1.000
_cell.length_b   1.000
_cell.length_c   1.000
_cell.angle_alpha   90.00
_cell.angle_beta   90.00
_cell.angle_gamma   90.00
#
_symmetry.space_group_name_H-M   'P 1'
#
loop_
_entity.id
_entity.type
_entity.pdbx_description
1 polymer ?
#
loop_
_entity_poly.entity_id
_entity_poly.type
_entity_poly.pdbx_seq_one_letter_code
_entity_poly.pdbx_strand_id
1 'polypeptide(L)'
;MVQVNTVDVDIYRGYQGDKIIQQYRQKCYISGNGRVNIDIESRPNLIYYRVITHTPEGGHSIETIKSTHCLTNFSPPPSNKTSVTVFYSLSDPTHETPLIVEFGDLKNEYYTTEDGNKWTKARNITVEHLKKHLDEQNCKRRNFHVIDISKKSSASDYKCPGCNEQVSVSSFSPTSGYTYYTHSIRDYYIGELRYNTEDQTGLTCSSMITKVHVYWYKDDEKPLLICLSGGNSFWYKREALSSKAWTEVSKDRPSSISDEPNILRILLGYHSPEVTINVGYRNGLDRSGKSSTYRDNSETISIRRDDVMVGNKSTGYIGFTHSVSGKSWFKVREIKHGETQLTSIKLPCIFTSVEVYYHGKDPSDEKKLLLIGLEKMNGQNKHVYYSRPLVTGGTWAMEEHSIQLEQNKLRQMLDALKMAHFPESPTTTIVGSSVGSGLGGAGLGALAVWKGPSLLARLITKAL
;
A
#
# COMPACT_ATOMS: atom_id res chain seq x y z
N MET A 1 -15.34 62.67 15.30
CA MET A 1 -14.53 61.64 14.63
C MET A 1 -15.02 60.30 15.13
N VAL A 2 -15.48 59.41 14.25
CA VAL A 2 -15.85 58.05 14.66
C VAL A 2 -14.54 57.30 14.91
N GLN A 3 -14.33 56.84 16.14
CA GLN A 3 -13.16 56.02 16.47
C GLN A 3 -13.30 54.70 15.72
N VAL A 4 -12.44 54.47 14.73
CA VAL A 4 -12.40 53.20 14.00
C VAL A 4 -11.78 52.17 14.94
N ASN A 5 -12.53 51.13 15.27
CA ASN A 5 -11.98 50.04 16.07
C ASN A 5 -11.03 49.22 15.19
N THR A 6 -9.79 49.09 15.64
CA THR A 6 -8.72 48.40 14.94
C THR A 6 -8.18 47.23 15.76
N VAL A 7 -7.61 46.23 15.10
CA VAL A 7 -6.92 45.11 15.75
C VAL A 7 -5.62 44.76 15.02
N ASP A 8 -4.65 44.24 15.78
CA ASP A 8 -3.46 43.63 15.20
C ASP A 8 -3.73 42.16 14.88
N VAL A 9 -3.43 41.71 13.66
CA VAL A 9 -3.55 40.30 13.29
C VAL A 9 -2.19 39.62 13.35
N ASP A 10 -2.03 38.65 14.23
CA ASP A 10 -0.88 37.75 14.29
C ASP A 10 -1.13 36.52 13.40
N ILE A 11 -0.43 36.45 12.27
CA ILE A 11 -0.59 35.37 11.28
C ILE A 11 0.18 34.10 11.64
N TYR A 12 1.04 34.14 12.66
CA TYR A 12 1.62 32.89 13.19
C TYR A 12 0.58 32.08 13.96
N ARG A 13 -0.52 32.71 14.39
CA ARG A 13 -1.54 32.01 15.16
C ARG A 13 -2.28 30.97 14.32
N GLY A 14 -2.47 29.79 14.89
CA GLY A 14 -3.31 28.74 14.29
C GLY A 14 -2.58 27.43 13.97
N TYR A 15 -1.27 27.33 14.26
CA TYR A 15 -0.56 26.04 14.19
C TYR A 15 -0.88 25.14 15.39
N GLN A 16 -0.51 23.86 15.28
CA GLN A 16 -0.62 22.90 16.38
C GLN A 16 0.37 23.24 17.49
N GLY A 17 -0.12 23.77 18.61
CA GLY A 17 0.70 24.12 19.78
C GLY A 17 0.47 25.54 20.29
N ASP A 18 -0.21 26.39 19.53
CA ASP A 18 -0.58 27.71 20.00
C ASP A 18 -1.60 27.66 21.15
N LYS A 19 -1.47 28.62 22.07
CA LYS A 19 -2.51 28.95 23.07
C LYS A 19 -3.69 29.65 22.39
N ILE A 20 -4.42 28.92 21.54
CA ILE A 20 -5.67 29.38 20.94
C ILE A 20 -6.85 29.04 21.85
N ILE A 21 -7.82 29.96 21.94
CA ILE A 21 -9.08 29.67 22.61
C ILE A 21 -9.97 28.95 21.60
N GLN A 22 -10.32 27.70 21.88
CA GLN A 22 -11.28 26.94 21.08
C GLN A 22 -12.68 27.12 21.70
N GLN A 23 -13.53 27.93 21.06
CA GLN A 23 -14.92 28.11 21.47
C GLN A 23 -15.83 27.55 20.38
N TYR A 24 -16.72 26.62 20.74
CA TYR A 24 -17.74 26.08 19.81
C TYR A 24 -17.18 25.60 18.46
N ARG A 25 -16.01 24.95 18.48
CA ARG A 25 -15.22 24.49 17.31
C ARG A 25 -14.50 25.57 16.50
N GLN A 26 -14.73 26.86 16.77
CA GLN A 26 -13.99 27.95 16.13
C GLN A 26 -12.72 28.28 16.92
N LYS A 27 -11.61 28.45 16.20
CA LYS A 27 -10.33 28.87 16.78
C LYS A 27 -10.27 30.39 16.79
N CYS A 28 -9.85 30.99 17.90
CA CYS A 28 -9.70 32.44 17.98
C CYS A 28 -8.60 32.85 18.97
N TYR A 29 -8.18 34.11 18.90
CA TYR A 29 -7.32 34.75 19.89
C TYR A 29 -7.74 36.21 20.12
N ILE A 30 -7.27 36.79 21.22
CA ILE A 30 -7.47 38.20 21.56
C ILE A 30 -6.22 38.98 21.17
N SER A 31 -6.41 40.11 20.51
CA SER A 31 -5.34 41.01 20.10
C SER A 31 -5.75 42.45 20.35
N GLY A 32 -5.06 43.11 21.27
CA GLY A 32 -5.51 44.40 21.81
C GLY A 32 -6.89 44.26 22.45
N ASN A 33 -7.84 45.06 21.98
CA ASN A 33 -9.21 45.09 22.49
C ASN A 33 -10.21 44.28 21.65
N GLY A 34 -9.74 43.58 20.61
CA GLY A 34 -10.59 42.83 19.70
C GLY A 34 -10.28 41.34 19.65
N ARG A 35 -11.25 40.59 19.14
CA ARG A 35 -11.14 39.16 18.90
C ARG A 35 -10.88 38.88 17.43
N VAL A 36 -9.98 37.95 17.14
CA VAL A 36 -9.65 37.52 15.78
C VAL A 36 -10.00 36.04 15.65
N ASN A 37 -10.91 35.75 14.72
CA ASN A 37 -11.31 34.40 14.36
C ASN A 37 -10.31 33.81 13.36
N ILE A 38 -9.97 32.54 13.53
CA ILE A 38 -9.11 31.77 12.65
C ILE A 38 -9.94 30.68 11.99
N ASP A 39 -9.95 30.68 10.67
CA ASP A 39 -10.43 29.57 9.85
C ASP A 39 -9.26 28.86 9.18
N ILE A 40 -9.27 27.53 9.18
CA ILE A 40 -8.25 26.71 8.52
C ILE A 40 -8.97 25.90 7.46
N GLU A 41 -8.83 26.33 6.22
CA GLU A 41 -9.56 25.77 5.09
C GLU A 41 -8.74 24.67 4.41
N SER A 42 -9.42 23.58 4.05
CA SER A 42 -8.88 22.57 3.13
C SER A 42 -9.47 22.81 1.74
N ARG A 43 -8.61 23.18 0.78
CA ARG A 43 -9.01 23.38 -0.62
C ARG A 43 -8.57 22.17 -1.45
N PRO A 44 -9.48 21.46 -2.16
CA PRO A 44 -9.14 20.30 -2.97
C PRO A 44 -8.09 20.54 -4.06
N ASN A 45 -7.93 21.80 -4.50
CA ASN A 45 -6.97 22.19 -5.54
C ASN A 45 -5.62 22.64 -4.97
N LEU A 46 -5.51 22.74 -3.64
CA LEU A 46 -4.33 23.22 -2.93
C LEU A 46 -3.91 22.20 -1.85
N ILE A 47 -3.95 20.91 -2.17
CA ILE A 47 -3.70 19.82 -1.20
C ILE A 47 -2.29 19.85 -0.58
N TYR A 48 -1.34 20.60 -1.16
CA TYR A 48 0.02 20.78 -0.65
C TYR A 48 0.21 22.07 0.15
N TYR A 49 -0.87 22.83 0.32
CA TYR A 49 -0.87 24.12 1.00
C TYR A 49 -1.90 24.13 2.11
N ARG A 50 -1.57 24.89 3.15
CA ARG A 50 -2.50 25.24 4.21
C ARG A 50 -2.98 26.66 3.98
N VAL A 51 -4.29 26.85 4.07
CA VAL A 51 -4.94 28.16 3.92
C VAL A 51 -5.48 28.56 5.29
N ILE A 52 -5.02 29.69 5.80
CA ILE A 52 -5.42 30.19 7.13
C ILE A 52 -5.98 31.60 6.98
N THR A 53 -7.24 31.80 7.37
CA THR A 53 -7.92 33.08 7.29
C THR A 53 -8.12 33.65 8.67
N HIS A 54 -7.68 34.90 8.86
CA HIS A 54 -7.84 35.67 10.08
C HIS A 54 -8.87 36.77 9.86
N THR A 55 -9.94 36.76 10.66
CA THR A 55 -11.05 37.69 10.54
C THR A 55 -11.32 38.36 11.89
N PRO A 56 -11.06 39.68 12.03
CA PRO A 56 -11.51 40.44 13.19
C PRO A 56 -13.02 40.36 13.40
N GLU A 57 -13.46 40.11 14.62
CA GLU A 57 -14.88 40.07 14.99
C GLU A 57 -15.45 41.49 15.13
N GLY A 58 -16.76 41.68 14.94
CA GLY A 58 -17.43 42.96 15.26
C GLY A 58 -17.10 44.15 14.36
N GLY A 59 -16.68 43.91 13.11
CA GLY A 59 -16.42 44.96 12.12
C GLY A 59 -15.12 45.75 12.37
N HIS A 60 -14.22 45.23 13.20
CA HIS A 60 -12.89 45.81 13.37
C HIS A 60 -12.11 45.72 12.05
N SER A 61 -11.28 46.73 11.81
CA SER A 61 -10.32 46.71 10.70
C SER A 61 -8.94 46.26 11.17
N ILE A 62 -8.16 45.64 10.30
CA ILE A 62 -6.79 45.22 10.61
C ILE A 62 -5.88 46.46 10.61
N GLU A 63 -5.24 46.77 11.74
CA GLU A 63 -4.25 47.85 11.83
C GLU A 63 -2.92 47.38 11.24
N THR A 64 -2.34 46.39 11.90
CA THR A 64 -1.04 45.80 11.61
C THR A 64 -1.13 44.28 11.49
N ILE A 65 -0.18 43.70 10.74
CA ILE A 65 0.00 42.25 10.68
C ILE A 65 1.31 41.91 11.37
N LYS A 66 1.20 41.11 12.43
CA LYS A 66 2.33 40.59 13.19
C LYS A 66 2.75 39.23 12.65
N SER A 67 4.06 39.04 12.63
CA SER A 67 4.72 37.80 12.29
C SER A 67 6.04 37.73 13.06
N THR A 68 6.63 36.56 13.29
CA THR A 68 7.96 36.45 13.94
C THR A 68 9.04 37.22 13.19
N HIS A 69 8.83 37.48 11.89
CA HIS A 69 9.69 38.28 11.02
C HIS A 69 9.07 39.63 10.64
N CYS A 70 7.97 40.04 11.26
CA CYS A 70 7.19 41.25 10.97
C CYS A 70 6.84 41.39 9.47
N LEU A 71 5.62 40.97 9.06
CA LEU A 71 5.12 41.29 7.72
C LEU A 71 4.81 42.79 7.61
N THR A 72 5.84 43.57 7.29
CA THR A 72 5.74 45.01 7.16
C THR A 72 5.85 45.39 5.68
N ASN A 73 5.65 46.67 5.36
CA ASN A 73 6.00 47.23 4.05
C ASN A 73 5.19 46.66 2.86
N PHE A 74 3.88 46.45 3.04
CA PHE A 74 2.97 46.18 1.92
C PHE A 74 2.92 47.38 0.97
N SER A 75 3.22 47.15 -0.31
CA SER A 75 3.29 48.18 -1.34
C SER A 75 2.44 47.80 -2.57
N PRO A 76 1.38 48.58 -2.88
CA PRO A 76 0.75 49.59 -2.00
C PRO A 76 0.14 48.94 -0.75
N PRO A 77 -0.13 49.72 0.32
CA PRO A 77 -0.92 49.24 1.45
C PRO A 77 -2.26 48.66 0.98
N PRO A 78 -2.74 47.56 1.58
CA PRO A 78 -3.99 46.94 1.17
C PRO A 78 -5.17 47.87 1.43
N SER A 79 -6.09 47.92 0.47
CA SER A 79 -7.19 48.89 0.45
C SER A 79 -8.38 48.46 1.32
N ASN A 80 -8.55 47.16 1.53
CA ASN A 80 -9.57 46.57 2.40
C ASN A 80 -8.90 45.61 3.38
N LYS A 81 -9.11 45.86 4.67
CA LYS A 81 -8.46 45.16 5.78
C LYS A 81 -9.50 44.49 6.69
N THR A 82 -10.53 43.87 6.11
CA THR A 82 -11.56 43.12 6.87
C THR A 82 -11.15 41.69 7.21
N SER A 83 -10.25 41.10 6.43
CA SER A 83 -9.72 39.77 6.64
C SER A 83 -8.33 39.65 5.98
N VAL A 84 -7.53 38.70 6.47
CA VAL A 84 -6.26 38.31 5.84
C VAL A 84 -6.18 36.80 5.76
N THR A 85 -5.98 36.29 4.54
CA THR A 85 -5.75 34.87 4.26
C THR A 85 -4.29 34.65 3.93
N VAL A 86 -3.67 33.68 4.57
CA VAL A 86 -2.26 33.37 4.39
C VAL A 86 -2.11 31.93 3.93
N PHE A 87 -1.29 31.76 2.90
CA PHE A 87 -1.02 30.47 2.29
C PHE A 87 0.36 29.97 2.73
N TYR A 88 0.40 28.81 3.36
CA TYR A 88 1.62 28.15 3.81
C TYR A 88 1.83 26.82 3.09
N SER A 89 3.08 26.38 2.99
CA SER A 89 3.39 25.01 2.56
C SER A 89 3.01 24.02 3.66
N LEU A 90 2.50 22.83 3.31
CA LEU A 90 2.31 21.77 4.31
C LEU A 90 3.62 21.24 4.90
N SER A 91 4.74 21.43 4.21
CA SER A 91 6.07 21.12 4.74
C SER A 91 6.58 22.22 5.68
N ASP A 92 5.78 23.24 5.99
CA ASP A 92 6.05 24.32 6.95
C ASP A 92 5.10 24.20 8.15
N PRO A 93 5.36 23.26 9.08
CA PRO A 93 4.45 23.01 10.19
C PRO A 93 4.38 24.17 11.20
N THR A 94 5.41 25.03 11.24
CA THR A 94 5.51 26.19 12.14
C THR A 94 4.99 27.47 11.50
N HIS A 95 4.60 27.43 10.22
CA HIS A 95 4.10 28.57 9.46
C HIS A 95 5.10 29.74 9.39
N GLU A 96 6.39 29.43 9.36
CA GLU A 96 7.45 30.45 9.37
C GLU A 96 7.56 31.23 8.06
N THR A 97 7.17 30.59 6.96
CA THR A 97 7.36 31.11 5.60
C THR A 97 6.00 31.23 4.90
N PRO A 98 5.24 32.31 5.16
CA PRO A 98 4.00 32.58 4.42
C PRO A 98 4.35 32.78 2.94
N LEU A 99 3.73 32.05 2.03
CA LEU A 99 4.06 32.08 0.60
C LEU A 99 3.36 33.22 -0.14
N ILE A 100 2.05 33.36 0.12
CA ILE A 100 1.17 34.39 -0.45
C ILE A 100 0.28 34.91 0.68
N VAL A 101 -0.03 36.21 0.64
CA VAL A 101 -1.01 36.85 1.52
C VAL A 101 -2.12 37.45 0.66
N GLU A 102 -3.36 37.23 1.05
CA GLU A 102 -4.57 37.72 0.39
C GLU A 102 -5.35 38.60 1.38
N PHE A 103 -5.81 39.77 0.93
CA PHE A 103 -6.63 40.68 1.74
C PHE A 103 -8.05 40.83 1.21
N GLY A 104 -9.00 40.88 2.15
CA GLY A 104 -10.41 41.20 1.92
C GLY A 104 -11.25 40.04 1.37
N ASP A 105 -12.58 40.21 1.41
CA ASP A 105 -13.54 39.12 1.16
C ASP A 105 -14.09 39.07 -0.28
N LEU A 106 -13.91 40.13 -1.09
CA LEU A 106 -14.59 40.30 -2.39
C LEU A 106 -13.68 40.70 -3.56
N LYS A 107 -12.53 41.33 -3.27
CA LYS A 107 -11.57 41.81 -4.27
C LYS A 107 -10.20 41.35 -3.83
N ASN A 108 -9.96 40.04 -3.98
CA ASN A 108 -8.77 39.37 -3.49
C ASN A 108 -7.50 40.13 -3.91
N GLU A 109 -6.90 40.87 -2.97
CA GLU A 109 -5.63 41.56 -3.20
C GLU A 109 -4.52 40.61 -2.77
N TYR A 110 -3.87 39.97 -3.73
CA TYR A 110 -2.74 39.07 -3.46
C TYR A 110 -1.43 39.84 -3.36
N TYR A 111 -0.61 39.42 -2.42
CA TYR A 111 0.73 39.94 -2.17
C TYR A 111 1.73 38.81 -2.12
N THR A 112 2.89 39.05 -2.73
CA THR A 112 4.05 38.17 -2.71
C THR A 112 5.27 38.92 -2.22
N THR A 113 6.32 38.20 -1.85
CA THR A 113 7.59 38.78 -1.42
C THR A 113 8.75 37.97 -1.97
N GLU A 114 9.86 38.64 -2.26
CA GLU A 114 11.11 37.98 -2.69
C GLU A 114 12.04 37.72 -1.50
N ASP A 115 12.00 38.57 -0.47
CA ASP A 115 12.92 38.58 0.66
C ASP A 115 12.26 38.21 2.00
N GLY A 116 10.93 38.01 2.02
CA GLY A 116 10.15 37.77 3.24
C GLY A 116 9.68 39.04 3.95
N ASN A 117 10.27 40.20 3.62
CA ASN A 117 10.11 41.44 4.36
C ASN A 117 9.30 42.50 3.60
N LYS A 118 9.47 42.60 2.28
CA LYS A 118 8.77 43.56 1.44
C LYS A 118 7.71 42.86 0.61
N TRP A 119 6.46 43.21 0.84
CA TRP A 119 5.31 42.58 0.20
C TRP A 119 4.78 43.47 -0.91
N THR A 120 4.78 42.96 -2.14
CA THR A 120 4.33 43.71 -3.32
C THR A 120 3.03 43.12 -3.84
N LYS A 121 2.08 43.99 -4.17
CA LYS A 121 0.78 43.57 -4.73
C LYS A 121 0.99 42.88 -6.07
N ALA A 122 0.59 41.63 -6.18
CA ALA A 122 0.76 40.79 -7.35
C ALA A 122 -0.51 40.82 -8.21
N ARG A 123 -0.50 41.64 -9.27
CA ARG A 123 -1.67 41.89 -10.12
C ARG A 123 -2.06 40.73 -11.03
N ASN A 124 -1.15 39.79 -11.25
CA ASN A 124 -1.31 38.64 -12.12
C ASN A 124 -1.86 37.39 -11.40
N ILE A 125 -1.99 37.44 -10.08
CA ILE A 125 -2.54 36.33 -9.31
C ILE A 125 -4.06 36.42 -9.35
N THR A 126 -4.68 35.39 -9.93
CA THR A 126 -6.12 35.15 -9.92
C THR A 126 -6.39 33.84 -9.18
N VAL A 127 -7.64 33.57 -8.81
CA VAL A 127 -8.01 32.28 -8.20
C VAL A 127 -7.61 31.10 -9.09
N GLU A 128 -7.74 31.24 -10.41
CA GLU A 128 -7.36 30.22 -11.40
C GLU A 128 -5.84 29.97 -11.44
N HIS A 129 -5.02 31.01 -11.28
CA HIS A 129 -3.56 30.91 -11.32
C HIS A 129 -2.89 30.86 -9.94
N LEU A 130 -3.68 30.90 -8.86
CA LEU A 130 -3.18 30.96 -7.49
C LEU A 130 -2.23 29.81 -7.18
N LYS A 131 -2.60 28.58 -7.58
CA LYS A 131 -1.77 27.39 -7.34
C LYS A 131 -0.39 27.52 -8.00
N LYS A 132 -0.34 27.93 -9.26
CA LYS A 132 0.92 28.13 -9.99
C LYS A 132 1.84 29.10 -9.25
N HIS A 133 1.29 30.21 -8.75
CA HIS A 133 2.07 31.18 -7.98
C HIS A 133 2.48 30.66 -6.60
N LEU A 134 1.67 29.82 -5.96
CA LEU A 134 2.09 29.12 -4.74
C LEU A 134 3.25 28.17 -5.00
N ASP A 135 3.23 27.45 -6.12
CA ASP A 135 4.34 26.58 -6.52
C ASP A 135 5.61 27.40 -6.76
N GLU A 136 5.52 28.52 -7.48
CA GLU A 136 6.62 29.46 -7.74
C GLU A 136 7.23 29.98 -6.43
N GLN A 137 6.40 30.43 -5.50
CA GLN A 137 6.84 30.95 -4.20
C GLN A 137 7.46 29.86 -3.33
N ASN A 138 6.87 28.66 -3.31
CA ASN A 138 7.40 27.54 -2.52
C ASN A 138 8.76 27.07 -3.05
N CYS A 139 8.93 27.02 -4.38
CA CYS A 139 10.23 26.73 -5.01
C CYS A 139 11.28 27.78 -4.62
N LYS A 140 10.97 29.07 -4.82
CA LYS A 140 11.95 30.16 -4.61
C LYS A 140 12.36 30.33 -3.16
N ARG A 141 11.41 30.18 -2.23
CA ARG A 141 11.61 30.56 -0.82
C ARG A 141 11.94 29.39 0.07
N ARG A 142 11.54 28.18 -0.30
CA ARG A 142 11.73 27.00 0.51
C ARG A 142 12.46 25.86 -0.21
N ASN A 143 12.84 26.07 -1.47
CA ASN A 143 13.51 25.05 -2.28
C ASN A 143 12.70 23.75 -2.39
N PHE A 144 11.36 23.83 -2.33
CA PHE A 144 10.47 22.69 -2.53
C PHE A 144 9.91 22.75 -3.95
N HIS A 145 10.35 21.81 -4.78
CA HIS A 145 10.05 21.77 -6.20
C HIS A 145 8.90 20.84 -6.54
N VAL A 146 8.26 21.15 -7.66
CA VAL A 146 7.25 20.31 -8.30
C VAL A 146 7.94 19.35 -9.27
N ILE A 147 7.70 18.05 -9.13
CA ILE A 147 8.28 17.01 -9.99
C ILE A 147 7.19 16.41 -10.86
N ASP A 148 7.38 16.49 -12.18
CA ASP A 148 6.55 15.78 -13.16
C ASP A 148 7.04 14.33 -13.32
N ILE A 149 6.29 13.40 -12.74
CA ILE A 149 6.55 11.95 -12.76
C ILE A 149 6.12 11.28 -14.06
N SER A 150 5.58 12.02 -15.05
CA SER A 150 5.33 11.48 -16.40
C SER A 150 6.59 11.46 -17.29
N LYS A 151 7.64 12.19 -16.90
CA LYS A 151 8.89 12.29 -17.67
C LYS A 151 9.71 11.00 -17.56
N LYS A 152 9.89 10.31 -18.69
CA LYS A 152 10.59 9.02 -18.80
C LYS A 152 11.99 9.09 -19.42
N SER A 153 12.43 10.22 -19.93
CA SER A 153 13.64 10.27 -20.77
C SER A 153 14.85 10.70 -19.95
N SER A 154 15.89 9.86 -19.93
CA SER A 154 17.21 10.21 -19.39
C SER A 154 18.00 11.17 -20.28
N ALA A 155 17.56 11.36 -21.54
CA ALA A 155 18.18 12.29 -22.48
C ALA A 155 17.63 13.72 -22.34
N SER A 156 16.57 13.93 -21.56
CA SER A 156 15.96 15.25 -21.38
C SER A 156 15.62 15.47 -19.91
N ASP A 157 16.63 15.90 -19.16
CA ASP A 157 16.38 16.65 -17.94
C ASP A 157 15.35 17.75 -18.26
N TYR A 158 14.41 17.98 -17.37
CA TYR A 158 13.33 18.94 -17.60
C TYR A 158 13.34 20.06 -16.57
N LYS A 159 12.56 21.10 -16.85
CA LYS A 159 12.45 22.26 -15.97
C LYS A 159 11.31 22.05 -14.97
N CYS A 160 11.59 22.25 -13.68
CA CYS A 160 10.60 22.28 -12.62
C CYS A 160 9.45 23.20 -13.04
N PRO A 161 8.19 22.70 -13.11
CA PRO A 161 7.05 23.50 -13.54
C PRO A 161 6.81 24.76 -12.68
N GLY A 162 7.29 24.76 -11.43
CA GLY A 162 7.14 25.89 -10.52
C GLY A 162 8.21 26.98 -10.66
N CYS A 163 9.46 26.68 -11.05
CA CYS A 163 10.54 27.69 -11.00
C CYS A 163 11.61 27.57 -12.08
N ASN A 164 11.43 26.66 -13.03
CA ASN A 164 12.38 26.37 -14.10
C ASN A 164 13.75 25.83 -13.68
N GLU A 165 13.91 25.37 -12.44
CA GLU A 165 15.12 24.66 -12.03
C GLU A 165 15.26 23.32 -12.75
N GLN A 166 16.50 22.88 -12.97
CA GLN A 166 16.76 21.63 -13.68
C GLN A 166 16.44 20.41 -12.81
N VAL A 167 15.57 19.55 -13.30
CA VAL A 167 15.27 18.23 -12.73
C VAL A 167 15.95 17.18 -13.60
N SER A 168 16.86 16.42 -12.99
CA SER A 168 17.56 15.33 -13.67
C SER A 168 16.75 14.04 -13.62
N VAL A 169 16.74 13.31 -14.73
CA VAL A 169 16.04 12.04 -14.85
C VAL A 169 17.03 10.96 -15.26
N SER A 170 17.08 9.86 -14.51
CA SER A 170 17.81 8.65 -14.93
C SER A 170 16.87 7.47 -15.02
N SER A 171 17.08 6.59 -16.00
CA SER A 171 16.28 5.38 -16.20
C SER A 171 17.05 4.14 -15.78
N PHE A 172 16.35 3.18 -15.20
CA PHE A 172 16.89 1.85 -14.93
C PHE A 172 15.84 0.80 -15.31
N SER A 173 16.25 -0.15 -16.16
CA SER A 173 15.41 -1.23 -16.67
C SER A 173 16.04 -2.56 -16.28
N PRO A 174 15.62 -3.17 -15.16
CA PRO A 174 16.07 -4.51 -14.82
C PRO A 174 15.50 -5.54 -15.81
N THR A 175 16.05 -6.75 -15.78
CA THR A 175 15.61 -7.88 -16.62
C THR A 175 14.19 -8.36 -16.31
N SER A 176 13.60 -7.90 -15.20
CA SER A 176 12.32 -8.34 -14.64
C SER A 176 11.05 -7.79 -15.33
N GLY A 177 11.17 -6.98 -16.38
CA GLY A 177 10.01 -6.51 -17.15
C GLY A 177 9.27 -5.29 -16.56
N TYR A 178 9.94 -4.55 -15.68
CA TYR A 178 9.54 -3.20 -15.30
C TYR A 178 10.69 -2.23 -15.62
N THR A 179 10.41 -0.92 -15.59
CA THR A 179 11.41 0.14 -15.68
C THR A 179 11.10 1.15 -14.60
N TYR A 180 12.11 1.77 -14.00
CA TYR A 180 11.88 2.93 -13.15
C TYR A 180 12.73 4.11 -13.56
N TYR A 181 12.19 5.30 -13.28
CA TYR A 181 12.84 6.57 -13.52
C TYR A 181 13.11 7.26 -12.19
N THR A 182 14.35 7.66 -11.98
CA THR A 182 14.74 8.44 -10.81
C THR A 182 14.76 9.90 -11.20
N HIS A 183 13.85 10.68 -10.62
CA HIS A 183 13.89 12.14 -10.70
C HIS A 183 14.64 12.66 -9.49
N SER A 184 15.58 13.56 -9.73
CA SER A 184 16.36 14.19 -8.68
C SER A 184 16.57 15.65 -9.00
N ILE A 185 16.63 16.45 -7.94
CA ILE A 185 16.96 17.86 -8.04
C ILE A 185 18.12 18.16 -7.10
N ARG A 186 19.14 18.84 -7.61
CA ARG A 186 20.40 19.05 -6.88
C ARG A 186 20.22 20.13 -5.83
N ASP A 187 20.70 19.91 -4.61
CA ASP A 187 20.73 20.89 -3.51
C ASP A 187 19.33 21.39 -3.04
N TYR A 188 18.25 20.72 -3.47
CA TYR A 188 16.87 21.11 -3.21
C TYR A 188 15.97 19.92 -2.80
N TYR A 189 14.72 20.21 -2.46
CA TYR A 189 13.73 19.22 -1.99
C TYR A 189 12.55 19.07 -2.93
N ILE A 190 11.90 17.91 -2.87
CA ILE A 190 10.68 17.59 -3.62
C ILE A 190 9.48 17.86 -2.71
N GLY A 191 8.66 18.84 -3.06
CA GLY A 191 7.45 19.19 -2.30
C GLY A 191 6.17 18.57 -2.87
N GLU A 192 6.13 18.37 -4.18
CA GLU A 192 4.92 17.99 -4.90
C GLU A 192 5.24 17.07 -6.08
N LEU A 193 4.33 16.12 -6.35
CA LEU A 193 4.41 15.25 -7.52
C LEU A 193 3.19 15.49 -8.43
N ARG A 194 3.46 15.62 -9.73
CA ARG A 194 2.43 15.71 -10.78
C ARG A 194 2.62 14.66 -11.83
N TYR A 195 1.54 14.21 -12.43
CA TYR A 195 1.57 13.46 -13.67
C TYR A 195 1.13 14.39 -14.80
N ASN A 196 2.07 14.81 -15.66
CA ASN A 196 1.86 15.92 -16.59
C ASN A 196 1.49 17.21 -15.82
N THR A 197 0.24 17.66 -15.94
CA THR A 197 -0.30 18.84 -15.26
C THR A 197 -1.18 18.49 -14.06
N GLU A 198 -1.40 17.21 -13.77
CA GLU A 198 -2.33 16.76 -12.73
C GLU A 198 -1.64 16.42 -11.41
N ASP A 199 -2.10 17.03 -10.33
CA ASP A 199 -1.65 16.72 -8.97
C ASP A 199 -1.94 15.27 -8.59
N GLN A 200 -1.01 14.65 -7.87
CA GLN A 200 -1.16 13.31 -7.33
C GLN A 200 -1.58 13.37 -5.86
N THR A 201 -2.62 12.63 -5.46
CA THR A 201 -3.17 12.69 -4.09
C THR A 201 -2.72 11.51 -3.24
N GLY A 202 -2.75 11.63 -1.91
CA GLY A 202 -2.40 10.52 -0.99
C GLY A 202 -0.90 10.29 -0.80
N LEU A 203 -0.08 11.25 -1.25
CA LEU A 203 1.36 11.28 -1.04
C LEU A 203 1.70 12.25 0.07
N THR A 204 2.53 11.83 1.02
CA THR A 204 2.99 12.70 2.11
C THR A 204 4.45 13.09 1.89
N CYS A 205 4.69 14.37 1.55
CA CYS A 205 6.02 14.96 1.39
C CYS A 205 6.47 15.71 2.65
N SER A 206 6.42 15.04 3.81
CA SER A 206 6.72 15.67 5.11
C SER A 206 8.21 15.74 5.45
N SER A 207 9.07 15.06 4.68
CA SER A 207 10.52 15.05 4.88
C SER A 207 11.27 15.76 3.75
N MET A 208 12.56 16.03 3.97
CA MET A 208 13.52 16.47 2.96
C MET A 208 13.74 15.38 1.89
N ILE A 209 12.77 15.19 1.00
CA ILE A 209 12.84 14.24 -0.11
C ILE A 209 13.73 14.86 -1.19
N THR A 210 14.74 14.13 -1.64
CA THR A 210 15.70 14.60 -2.65
C THR A 210 15.60 13.82 -3.96
N LYS A 211 15.02 12.62 -3.92
CA LYS A 211 14.81 11.77 -5.09
C LYS A 211 13.44 11.12 -5.07
N VAL A 212 12.87 10.92 -6.25
CA VAL A 212 11.69 10.07 -6.43
C VAL A 212 11.99 9.00 -7.48
N HIS A 213 11.75 7.75 -7.13
CA HIS A 213 11.83 6.62 -8.05
C HIS A 213 10.43 6.22 -8.48
N VAL A 214 10.16 6.29 -9.77
CA VAL A 214 8.83 6.12 -10.36
C VAL A 214 8.83 4.84 -11.19
N TYR A 215 8.10 3.83 -10.76
CA TYR A 215 8.10 2.48 -11.33
C TYR A 215 6.93 2.28 -12.30
N TRP A 216 7.28 1.78 -13.48
CA TRP A 216 6.40 1.49 -14.60
C TRP A 216 6.48 0.02 -14.95
N TYR A 217 5.34 -0.62 -15.21
CA TYR A 217 5.30 -2.01 -15.61
C TYR A 217 4.97 -2.11 -17.10
N LYS A 218 5.88 -2.71 -17.89
CA LYS A 218 5.75 -2.84 -19.35
C LYS A 218 5.33 -1.51 -20.02
N ASP A 219 4.28 -1.56 -20.84
CA ASP A 219 3.74 -0.46 -21.63
C ASP A 219 2.62 0.31 -20.93
N ASP A 220 2.52 0.22 -19.59
CA ASP A 220 1.50 0.94 -18.85
C ASP A 220 1.55 2.45 -19.12
N GLU A 221 0.37 3.05 -19.27
CA GLU A 221 0.21 4.48 -19.52
C GLU A 221 0.53 5.33 -18.30
N LYS A 222 0.50 4.77 -17.09
CA LYS A 222 0.78 5.48 -15.82
C LYS A 222 1.69 4.66 -14.92
N PRO A 223 2.51 5.29 -14.06
CA PRO A 223 3.32 4.56 -13.10
C PRO A 223 2.46 3.98 -11.99
N LEU A 224 2.86 2.84 -11.42
CA LEU A 224 2.06 2.09 -10.45
C LEU A 224 2.63 2.11 -9.03
N LEU A 225 3.93 2.37 -8.90
CA LEU A 225 4.65 2.39 -7.63
C LEU A 225 5.63 3.57 -7.61
N ILE A 226 5.74 4.22 -6.46
CA ILE A 226 6.64 5.35 -6.22
C ILE A 226 7.44 5.08 -4.94
N CYS A 227 8.73 5.38 -4.97
CA CYS A 227 9.57 5.46 -3.78
C CYS A 227 10.08 6.90 -3.62
N LEU A 228 9.72 7.56 -2.52
CA LEU A 228 10.23 8.86 -2.13
C LEU A 228 11.46 8.65 -1.24
N SER A 229 12.62 9.12 -1.70
CA SER A 229 13.91 8.93 -1.03
C SER A 229 14.45 10.26 -0.50
N GLY A 230 14.81 10.25 0.78
CA GLY A 230 15.48 11.35 1.47
C GLY A 230 16.31 10.77 2.64
N GLY A 231 15.97 11.14 3.88
CA GLY A 231 16.52 10.47 5.06
C GLY A 231 15.91 9.08 5.32
N ASN A 232 14.65 8.89 4.94
CA ASN A 232 13.95 7.60 4.93
C ASN A 232 13.35 7.38 3.53
N SER A 233 13.07 6.12 3.19
CA SER A 233 12.36 5.75 1.97
C SER A 233 10.90 5.43 2.27
N PHE A 234 9.99 6.13 1.60
CA PHE A 234 8.54 5.89 1.69
C PHE A 234 8.04 5.34 0.36
N TRP A 235 7.30 4.24 0.42
CA TRP A 235 6.78 3.55 -0.75
C TRP A 235 5.28 3.78 -0.87
N TYR A 236 4.83 4.13 -2.07
CA TYR A 236 3.44 4.41 -2.37
C TYR A 236 3.01 3.64 -3.60
N LYS A 237 1.85 2.98 -3.53
CA LYS A 237 1.25 2.31 -4.67
C LYS A 237 -0.01 3.05 -5.10
N ARG A 238 -0.28 3.09 -6.40
CA ARG A 238 -1.47 3.77 -6.94
C ARG A 238 -2.74 3.03 -6.50
N GLU A 239 -3.85 3.68 -6.20
CA GLU A 239 -5.05 2.93 -5.75
C GLU A 239 -5.67 2.07 -6.87
N ALA A 240 -5.65 2.57 -8.11
CA ALA A 240 -6.13 1.89 -9.31
C ALA A 240 -5.37 2.39 -10.55
N LEU A 241 -5.37 1.63 -11.65
CA LEU A 241 -4.63 1.97 -12.89
C LEU A 241 -4.90 3.40 -13.40
N SER A 242 -6.15 3.87 -13.31
CA SER A 242 -6.55 5.21 -13.77
C SER A 242 -6.48 6.29 -12.68
N SER A 243 -6.41 5.91 -11.41
CA SER A 243 -6.54 6.82 -10.25
C SER A 243 -5.36 7.79 -10.14
N LYS A 244 -5.59 8.99 -9.60
CA LYS A 244 -4.53 9.92 -9.17
C LYS A 244 -4.10 9.74 -7.72
N ALA A 245 -4.81 8.88 -6.98
CA ALA A 245 -4.59 8.64 -5.58
C ALA A 245 -3.58 7.52 -5.33
N TRP A 246 -2.82 7.69 -4.26
CA TRP A 246 -1.74 6.82 -3.82
C TRP A 246 -1.96 6.41 -2.37
N THR A 247 -1.53 5.20 -2.03
CA THR A 247 -1.56 4.68 -0.66
C THR A 247 -0.18 4.21 -0.27
N GLU A 248 0.22 4.48 0.97
CA GLU A 248 1.49 4.00 1.50
C GLU A 248 1.51 2.46 1.56
N VAL A 249 2.61 1.87 1.13
CA VAL A 249 2.86 0.43 1.18
C VAL A 249 3.36 0.07 2.58
N SER A 250 2.44 -0.26 3.48
CA SER A 250 2.75 -0.66 4.86
C SER A 250 3.16 -2.13 4.96
N LYS A 251 2.34 -3.01 4.38
CA LYS A 251 2.64 -4.44 4.29
C LYS A 251 3.50 -4.68 3.06
N ASP A 252 4.45 -5.61 3.17
CA ASP A 252 5.15 -6.12 1.99
C ASP A 252 5.98 -5.04 1.26
N ARG A 253 6.36 -4.01 2.01
CA ARG A 253 7.13 -2.87 1.56
C ARG A 253 8.49 -3.33 0.99
N PRO A 254 8.88 -2.87 -0.21
CA PRO A 254 10.22 -3.13 -0.71
C PRO A 254 11.28 -2.60 0.25
N SER A 255 12.31 -3.41 0.50
CA SER A 255 13.41 -3.10 1.41
C SER A 255 14.42 -2.11 0.81
N SER A 256 14.49 -2.02 -0.51
CA SER A 256 15.35 -1.08 -1.24
C SER A 256 14.79 -0.84 -2.65
N ILE A 257 15.35 0.14 -3.36
CA ILE A 257 14.97 0.42 -4.76
C ILE A 257 15.26 -0.73 -5.73
N SER A 258 16.07 -1.70 -5.30
CA SER A 258 16.46 -2.90 -6.04
C SER A 258 15.82 -4.19 -5.50
N ASP A 259 14.84 -4.09 -4.59
CA ASP A 259 14.08 -5.23 -4.07
C ASP A 259 13.05 -5.71 -5.12
N GLU A 260 13.59 -6.26 -6.20
CA GLU A 260 12.86 -6.75 -7.36
C GLU A 260 11.70 -7.69 -7.01
N PRO A 261 11.84 -8.68 -6.10
CA PRO A 261 10.74 -9.56 -5.74
C PRO A 261 9.50 -8.82 -5.22
N ASN A 262 9.68 -7.84 -4.33
CA ASN A 262 8.58 -7.08 -3.74
C ASN A 262 8.04 -6.02 -4.70
N ILE A 263 8.92 -5.35 -5.46
CA ILE A 263 8.53 -4.38 -6.49
C ILE A 263 7.63 -5.06 -7.53
N LEU A 264 8.11 -6.17 -8.12
CA LEU A 264 7.34 -6.92 -9.12
C LEU A 264 5.99 -7.39 -8.59
N ARG A 265 5.96 -7.88 -7.35
CA ARG A 265 4.72 -8.34 -6.74
C ARG A 265 3.68 -7.23 -6.65
N ILE A 266 4.07 -6.00 -6.31
CA ILE A 266 3.14 -4.86 -6.27
C ILE A 266 2.66 -4.51 -7.68
N LEU A 267 3.59 -4.38 -8.63
CA LEU A 267 3.29 -4.04 -10.03
C LEU A 267 2.36 -5.05 -10.69
N LEU A 268 2.66 -6.34 -10.53
CA LEU A 268 1.84 -7.42 -11.04
C LEU A 268 0.49 -7.52 -10.37
N GLY A 269 0.35 -6.99 -9.15
CA GLY A 269 -0.92 -6.91 -8.46
C GLY A 269 -1.99 -6.16 -9.27
N TYR A 270 -1.63 -5.20 -10.11
CA TYR A 270 -2.63 -4.48 -10.92
C TYR A 270 -3.12 -5.29 -12.11
N HIS A 271 -2.27 -6.18 -12.64
CA HIS A 271 -2.51 -6.92 -13.87
C HIS A 271 -2.88 -8.40 -13.65
N SER A 272 -2.76 -8.87 -12.41
CA SER A 272 -3.10 -10.24 -12.04
C SER A 272 -4.62 -10.35 -11.94
N PRO A 273 -5.25 -11.27 -12.70
CA PRO A 273 -6.66 -11.52 -12.52
C PRO A 273 -6.92 -12.06 -11.12
N GLU A 274 -8.07 -11.72 -10.57
CA GLU A 274 -8.52 -12.22 -9.29
C GLU A 274 -9.55 -13.33 -9.50
N VAL A 275 -9.20 -14.54 -9.07
CA VAL A 275 -9.96 -15.76 -9.37
C VAL A 275 -10.32 -16.55 -8.12
N THR A 276 -11.42 -17.29 -8.22
CA THR A 276 -11.84 -18.32 -7.26
C THR A 276 -11.34 -19.67 -7.70
N ILE A 277 -10.60 -20.35 -6.82
CA ILE A 277 -10.13 -21.71 -7.10
C ILE A 277 -11.09 -22.72 -6.47
N ASN A 278 -11.85 -23.41 -7.32
CA ASN A 278 -12.67 -24.55 -6.92
C ASN A 278 -11.85 -25.84 -6.97
N VAL A 279 -11.37 -26.28 -5.80
CA VAL A 279 -10.53 -27.47 -5.66
C VAL A 279 -11.32 -28.78 -5.74
N GLY A 280 -12.66 -28.71 -5.61
CA GLY A 280 -13.58 -29.84 -5.77
C GLY A 280 -14.09 -30.02 -7.20
N TYR A 281 -13.59 -29.24 -8.17
CA TYR A 281 -14.02 -29.35 -9.56
C TYR A 281 -13.55 -30.67 -10.18
N ARG A 282 -14.48 -31.40 -10.81
CA ARG A 282 -14.24 -32.75 -11.35
C ARG A 282 -14.58 -32.95 -12.82
N ASN A 283 -15.32 -32.03 -13.42
CA ASN A 283 -15.89 -32.26 -14.75
C ASN A 283 -14.75 -32.32 -15.78
N GLY A 284 -14.76 -33.35 -16.63
CA GLY A 284 -13.73 -33.56 -17.65
C GLY A 284 -12.40 -34.12 -17.14
N LEU A 285 -12.24 -34.38 -15.84
CA LEU A 285 -11.05 -35.03 -15.29
C LEU A 285 -11.22 -36.56 -15.36
N ASP A 286 -10.64 -37.19 -16.38
CA ASP A 286 -10.62 -38.65 -16.48
C ASP A 286 -9.44 -39.28 -15.71
N ARG A 287 -9.46 -40.61 -15.57
CA ARG A 287 -8.37 -41.36 -14.91
C ARG A 287 -7.07 -41.39 -15.71
N SER A 288 -7.09 -40.94 -16.97
CA SER A 288 -5.92 -41.00 -17.86
C SER A 288 -4.99 -39.78 -17.72
N GLY A 289 -5.30 -38.86 -16.80
CA GLY A 289 -4.46 -37.68 -16.53
C GLY A 289 -4.73 -36.52 -17.48
N LYS A 290 -5.90 -36.49 -18.15
CA LYS A 290 -6.25 -35.35 -18.99
C LYS A 290 -6.40 -34.07 -18.15
N SER A 291 -5.93 -32.97 -18.73
CA SER A 291 -6.27 -31.64 -18.25
C SER A 291 -7.74 -31.34 -18.53
N SER A 292 -8.33 -30.51 -17.67
CA SER A 292 -9.67 -29.94 -17.86
C SER A 292 -9.62 -28.45 -17.58
N THR A 293 -10.72 -27.75 -17.85
CA THR A 293 -10.85 -26.33 -17.53
C THR A 293 -12.23 -26.03 -16.93
N TYR A 294 -12.31 -24.90 -16.23
CA TYR A 294 -13.57 -24.27 -15.85
C TYR A 294 -13.45 -22.75 -15.92
N ARG A 295 -14.58 -22.04 -15.85
CA ARG A 295 -14.59 -20.58 -15.84
C ARG A 295 -14.80 -20.05 -14.43
N ASP A 296 -14.07 -19.00 -14.10
CA ASP A 296 -14.35 -18.12 -12.96
C ASP A 296 -14.37 -16.68 -13.46
N ASN A 297 -15.54 -16.05 -13.42
CA ASN A 297 -15.78 -14.73 -14.04
C ASN A 297 -15.39 -14.74 -15.53
N SER A 298 -14.49 -13.84 -15.94
CA SER A 298 -13.93 -13.76 -17.29
C SER A 298 -12.76 -14.70 -17.55
N GLU A 299 -12.22 -15.35 -16.52
CA GLU A 299 -11.00 -16.14 -16.62
C GLU A 299 -11.30 -17.63 -16.82
N THR A 300 -10.37 -18.31 -17.48
CA THR A 300 -10.38 -19.77 -17.61
C THR A 300 -9.33 -20.36 -16.68
N ILE A 301 -9.74 -21.27 -15.81
CA ILE A 301 -8.86 -22.00 -14.91
C ILE A 301 -8.54 -23.34 -15.53
N SER A 302 -7.26 -23.58 -15.79
CA SER A 302 -6.71 -24.87 -16.16
C SER A 302 -6.54 -25.76 -14.93
N ILE A 303 -6.91 -27.03 -15.07
CA ILE A 303 -6.64 -28.07 -14.08
C ILE A 303 -5.81 -29.15 -14.75
N ARG A 304 -4.69 -29.51 -14.12
CA ARG A 304 -3.90 -30.69 -14.47
C ARG A 304 -3.94 -31.68 -13.34
N ARG A 305 -4.12 -32.96 -13.64
CA ARG A 305 -4.03 -34.04 -12.65
C ARG A 305 -2.58 -34.51 -12.55
N ASP A 306 -2.05 -34.48 -11.33
CA ASP A 306 -0.67 -34.84 -10.98
C ASP A 306 -0.70 -35.85 -9.81
N ASP A 307 -0.94 -37.13 -10.12
CA ASP A 307 -1.00 -38.18 -9.11
C ASP A 307 0.35 -38.31 -8.38
N VAL A 308 0.31 -38.54 -7.06
CA VAL A 308 1.53 -38.64 -6.27
C VAL A 308 2.16 -40.01 -6.49
N MET A 309 3.33 -40.02 -7.09
CA MET A 309 4.11 -41.21 -7.40
C MET A 309 5.38 -41.26 -6.56
N VAL A 310 5.80 -42.46 -6.16
CA VAL A 310 7.15 -42.69 -5.59
C VAL A 310 7.80 -43.81 -6.39
N GLY A 311 8.80 -43.43 -7.19
CA GLY A 311 9.27 -44.27 -8.30
C GLY A 311 8.13 -44.52 -9.28
N ASN A 312 7.94 -45.78 -9.70
CA ASN A 312 6.89 -46.17 -10.64
C ASN A 312 5.60 -46.65 -9.96
N LYS A 313 5.43 -46.41 -8.65
CA LYS A 313 4.29 -46.90 -7.87
C LYS A 313 3.37 -45.75 -7.47
N SER A 314 2.07 -45.94 -7.70
CA SER A 314 1.03 -45.06 -7.17
C SER A 314 1.00 -45.15 -5.65
N THR A 315 0.89 -44.00 -5.00
CA THR A 315 0.80 -43.90 -3.54
C THR A 315 -0.64 -43.99 -3.02
N GLY A 316 -1.63 -43.98 -3.92
CA GLY A 316 -3.04 -43.86 -3.55
C GLY A 316 -3.49 -42.43 -3.23
N TYR A 317 -2.62 -41.43 -3.42
CA TYR A 317 -2.99 -40.01 -3.41
C TYR A 317 -3.05 -39.47 -4.83
N ILE A 318 -4.08 -38.64 -5.08
CA ILE A 318 -4.24 -37.91 -6.33
C ILE A 318 -3.97 -36.43 -6.07
N GLY A 319 -3.30 -35.77 -7.01
CA GLY A 319 -3.00 -34.35 -6.97
C GLY A 319 -3.66 -33.62 -8.12
N PHE A 320 -4.02 -32.36 -7.91
CA PHE A 320 -4.47 -31.45 -8.97
C PHE A 320 -3.77 -30.12 -8.86
N THR A 321 -3.36 -29.57 -10.00
CA THR A 321 -2.75 -28.26 -10.13
C THR A 321 -3.70 -27.34 -10.88
N HIS A 322 -4.14 -26.28 -10.21
CA HIS A 322 -4.97 -25.22 -10.77
C HIS A 322 -4.10 -24.02 -11.17
N SER A 323 -4.32 -23.48 -12.36
CA SER A 323 -3.67 -22.25 -12.84
C SER A 323 -4.60 -21.48 -13.78
N VAL A 324 -4.34 -20.20 -14.03
CA VAL A 324 -5.12 -19.41 -15.00
C VAL A 324 -4.55 -19.61 -16.41
N SER A 325 -5.39 -20.03 -17.36
CA SER A 325 -4.98 -20.34 -18.73
C SER A 325 -4.34 -19.13 -19.42
N GLY A 326 -3.13 -19.30 -19.95
CA GLY A 326 -2.40 -18.24 -20.66
C GLY A 326 -1.85 -17.13 -19.76
N LYS A 327 -1.91 -17.29 -18.43
CA LYS A 327 -1.36 -16.35 -17.46
C LYS A 327 -0.33 -17.08 -16.59
N SER A 328 0.81 -16.44 -16.39
CA SER A 328 1.88 -16.94 -15.52
C SER A 328 1.62 -16.68 -14.03
N TRP A 329 0.62 -15.86 -13.69
CA TRP A 329 0.31 -15.49 -12.31
C TRP A 329 -1.14 -15.00 -12.17
N PHE A 330 -1.67 -15.08 -10.96
CA PHE A 330 -3.01 -14.62 -10.60
C PHE A 330 -3.12 -14.36 -9.09
N LYS A 331 -4.16 -13.62 -8.69
CA LYS A 331 -4.57 -13.52 -7.29
C LYS A 331 -5.67 -14.54 -7.01
N VAL A 332 -5.59 -15.18 -5.86
CA VAL A 332 -6.66 -16.05 -5.39
C VAL A 332 -7.55 -15.23 -4.46
N ARG A 333 -8.79 -14.99 -4.89
CA ARG A 333 -9.82 -14.33 -4.06
C ARG A 333 -10.24 -15.26 -2.93
N GLU A 334 -10.54 -16.50 -3.30
CA GLU A 334 -10.97 -17.53 -2.39
C GLU A 334 -10.62 -18.92 -2.94
N ILE A 335 -10.56 -19.88 -2.03
CA ILE A 335 -10.46 -21.30 -2.37
C ILE A 335 -11.74 -21.97 -1.84
N LYS A 336 -12.40 -22.75 -2.68
CA LYS A 336 -13.64 -23.45 -2.32
C LYS A 336 -13.61 -24.90 -2.76
N HIS A 337 -14.36 -25.76 -2.08
CA HIS A 337 -14.65 -27.13 -2.51
C HIS A 337 -16.13 -27.22 -2.89
N GLY A 338 -16.42 -27.31 -4.19
CA GLY A 338 -17.79 -27.19 -4.69
C GLY A 338 -18.35 -25.79 -4.40
N GLU A 339 -19.38 -25.73 -3.55
CA GLU A 339 -19.98 -24.48 -3.09
C GLU A 339 -19.47 -24.03 -1.70
N THR A 340 -18.66 -24.84 -1.03
CA THR A 340 -18.18 -24.55 0.33
C THR A 340 -16.85 -23.81 0.29
N GLN A 341 -16.82 -22.58 0.80
CA GLN A 341 -15.58 -21.82 0.95
C GLN A 341 -14.66 -22.45 2.02
N LEU A 342 -13.39 -22.64 1.69
CA LEU A 342 -12.38 -23.13 2.63
C LEU A 342 -11.81 -21.94 3.41
N THR A 343 -12.39 -21.66 4.58
CA THR A 343 -12.02 -20.53 5.43
C THR A 343 -10.63 -20.71 6.07
N SER A 344 -10.04 -19.62 6.56
CA SER A 344 -8.77 -19.58 7.31
C SER A 344 -7.48 -19.86 6.51
N ILE A 345 -7.57 -19.95 5.18
CA ILE A 345 -6.40 -19.93 4.29
C ILE A 345 -6.04 -18.47 4.02
N LYS A 346 -4.79 -18.07 4.25
CA LYS A 346 -4.34 -16.69 4.02
C LYS A 346 -3.94 -16.51 2.55
N LEU A 347 -4.61 -15.60 1.84
CA LEU A 347 -4.45 -15.37 0.39
C LEU A 347 -3.91 -13.98 -0.03
N PRO A 348 -3.03 -13.27 0.72
CA PRO A 348 -2.66 -11.89 0.38
C PRO A 348 -1.60 -11.76 -0.74
N CYS A 349 -1.37 -12.81 -1.56
CA CYS A 349 -0.24 -12.89 -2.47
C CYS A 349 -0.67 -13.22 -3.91
N ILE A 350 0.28 -13.05 -4.83
CA ILE A 350 0.17 -13.48 -6.22
C ILE A 350 0.75 -14.89 -6.32
N PHE A 351 0.00 -15.78 -6.95
CA PHE A 351 0.32 -17.19 -7.09
C PHE A 351 0.52 -17.56 -8.56
N THR A 352 1.34 -18.57 -8.81
CA THR A 352 1.52 -19.19 -10.13
C THR A 352 0.62 -20.41 -10.27
N SER A 353 0.35 -21.11 -9.17
CA SER A 353 -0.48 -22.30 -9.13
C SER A 353 -1.06 -22.58 -7.73
N VAL A 354 -2.14 -23.36 -7.71
CA VAL A 354 -2.72 -23.96 -6.49
C VAL A 354 -2.74 -25.47 -6.67
N GLU A 355 -2.01 -26.18 -5.84
CA GLU A 355 -1.92 -27.64 -5.80
C GLU A 355 -2.85 -28.18 -4.72
N VAL A 356 -3.57 -29.27 -4.98
CA VAL A 356 -4.43 -29.92 -3.98
C VAL A 356 -4.26 -31.41 -4.02
N TYR A 357 -4.29 -32.05 -2.84
CA TYR A 357 -4.04 -33.47 -2.70
C TYR A 357 -5.15 -34.15 -1.92
N TYR A 358 -5.66 -35.26 -2.50
CA TYR A 358 -6.74 -36.06 -1.95
C TYR A 358 -6.27 -37.49 -1.64
N HIS A 359 -6.87 -38.09 -0.61
CA HIS A 359 -6.79 -39.53 -0.41
C HIS A 359 -7.78 -40.26 -1.34
N GLY A 360 -7.33 -41.31 -2.05
CA GLY A 360 -8.20 -42.12 -2.90
C GLY A 360 -8.37 -41.56 -4.31
N LYS A 361 -9.46 -41.91 -4.99
CA LYS A 361 -9.66 -41.65 -6.43
C LYS A 361 -10.69 -40.57 -6.75
N ASP A 362 -11.40 -40.03 -5.76
CA ASP A 362 -12.54 -39.14 -5.97
C ASP A 362 -12.29 -37.76 -5.30
N PRO A 363 -11.99 -36.71 -6.09
CA PRO A 363 -11.81 -35.36 -5.56
C PRO A 363 -13.13 -34.68 -5.16
N SER A 364 -14.27 -35.29 -5.45
CA SER A 364 -15.60 -34.74 -5.11
C SER A 364 -15.90 -34.78 -3.63
N ASP A 365 -15.19 -35.62 -2.88
CA ASP A 365 -15.38 -35.81 -1.46
C ASP A 365 -14.45 -34.85 -0.72
N GLU A 366 -14.99 -33.73 -0.25
CA GLU A 366 -14.25 -32.76 0.57
C GLU A 366 -13.58 -33.46 1.77
N LYS A 367 -14.19 -34.53 2.29
CA LYS A 367 -13.63 -35.28 3.41
C LYS A 367 -12.35 -36.03 3.05
N LYS A 368 -11.99 -36.13 1.78
CA LYS A 368 -10.73 -36.73 1.31
C LYS A 368 -9.65 -35.71 0.97
N LEU A 369 -9.97 -34.41 0.98
CA LEU A 369 -8.97 -33.37 0.83
C LEU A 369 -8.01 -33.43 2.04
N LEU A 370 -6.71 -33.48 1.80
CA LEU A 370 -5.70 -33.56 2.85
C LEU A 370 -4.85 -32.30 2.93
N LEU A 371 -4.41 -31.79 1.78
CA LEU A 371 -3.38 -30.77 1.69
C LEU A 371 -3.66 -29.82 0.52
N ILE A 372 -3.42 -28.52 0.73
CA ILE A 372 -3.44 -27.49 -0.30
C ILE A 372 -2.07 -26.84 -0.36
N GLY A 373 -1.37 -26.94 -1.48
CA GLY A 373 -0.15 -26.20 -1.79
C GLY A 373 -0.46 -24.92 -2.56
N LEU A 374 0.18 -23.83 -2.20
CA LEU A 374 0.16 -22.57 -2.94
C LEU A 374 1.58 -22.26 -3.40
N GLU A 375 1.77 -22.10 -4.71
CA GLU A 375 3.04 -21.63 -5.26
C GLU A 375 2.95 -20.11 -5.45
N LYS A 376 3.68 -19.37 -4.62
CA LYS A 376 3.85 -17.92 -4.75
C LYS A 376 4.72 -17.64 -5.96
N MET A 377 4.44 -16.52 -6.62
CA MET A 377 5.26 -16.05 -7.72
C MET A 377 6.72 -15.82 -7.30
N ASN A 378 6.93 -15.09 -6.19
CA ASN A 378 8.24 -14.64 -5.72
C ASN A 378 8.38 -14.80 -4.19
N GLY A 379 9.62 -14.82 -3.70
CA GLY A 379 9.99 -14.78 -2.28
C GLY A 379 10.83 -15.97 -1.82
N GLN A 380 11.42 -15.86 -0.63
CA GLN A 380 12.22 -16.95 -0.03
C GLN A 380 11.37 -18.18 0.28
N ASN A 381 10.08 -18.00 0.57
CA ASN A 381 9.13 -19.07 0.89
C ASN A 381 8.15 -19.26 -0.27
N LYS A 382 8.69 -19.73 -1.41
CA LYS A 382 7.96 -19.86 -2.67
C LYS A 382 6.74 -20.79 -2.55
N HIS A 383 6.78 -21.80 -1.69
CA HIS A 383 5.70 -22.76 -1.50
C HIS A 383 5.09 -22.63 -0.10
N VAL A 384 3.77 -22.64 -0.01
CA VAL A 384 3.03 -22.65 1.26
C VAL A 384 2.04 -23.79 1.24
N TYR A 385 2.08 -24.65 2.25
CA TYR A 385 1.19 -25.79 2.38
C TYR A 385 0.22 -25.60 3.54
N TYR A 386 -1.05 -25.84 3.29
CA TYR A 386 -2.12 -25.82 4.25
C TYR A 386 -2.64 -27.24 4.45
N SER A 387 -2.42 -27.78 5.64
CA SER A 387 -2.90 -29.11 6.04
C SER A 387 -4.30 -29.02 6.63
N ARG A 388 -5.14 -29.98 6.27
CA ARG A 388 -6.53 -30.01 6.72
C ARG A 388 -6.65 -30.13 8.24
N PRO A 389 -7.51 -29.32 8.91
CA PRO A 389 -7.70 -29.37 10.35
C PRO A 389 -8.28 -30.71 10.82
N LEU A 390 -7.71 -31.28 11.89
CA LEU A 390 -8.13 -32.56 12.51
C LEU A 390 -9.58 -32.60 13.01
N VAL A 391 -10.15 -31.43 13.28
CA VAL A 391 -11.53 -31.29 13.73
C VAL A 391 -12.31 -30.53 12.67
N THR A 392 -13.53 -30.97 12.38
CA THR A 392 -14.45 -30.27 11.49
C THR A 392 -14.63 -28.82 11.95
N GLY A 393 -14.45 -27.87 11.04
CA GLY A 393 -14.51 -26.43 11.36
C GLY A 393 -13.24 -25.85 12.02
N GLY A 394 -12.16 -26.64 12.15
CA GLY A 394 -10.88 -26.15 12.65
C GLY A 394 -10.12 -25.25 11.66
N THR A 395 -9.02 -24.66 12.12
CA THR A 395 -8.14 -23.82 11.29
C THR A 395 -7.11 -24.65 10.54
N TRP A 396 -6.94 -24.41 9.25
CA TRP A 396 -5.88 -25.01 8.43
C TRP A 396 -4.49 -24.70 9.01
N ALA A 397 -3.65 -25.72 9.12
CA ALA A 397 -2.28 -25.57 9.60
C ALA A 397 -1.35 -25.20 8.44
N MET A 398 -0.66 -24.06 8.55
CA MET A 398 0.18 -23.49 7.50
C MET A 398 1.67 -23.83 7.73
N GLU A 399 2.36 -24.26 6.68
CA GLU A 399 3.81 -24.46 6.63
C GLU A 399 4.42 -23.79 5.40
N GLU A 400 5.56 -23.12 5.56
CA GLU A 400 6.22 -22.39 4.47
C GLU A 400 7.54 -23.07 4.09
N HIS A 401 7.79 -23.17 2.78
CA HIS A 401 8.96 -23.83 2.21
C HIS A 401 9.56 -22.99 1.08
N SER A 402 10.90 -23.00 0.97
CA SER A 402 11.61 -22.31 -0.11
C SER A 402 11.57 -23.06 -1.43
N ILE A 403 11.48 -24.39 -1.37
CA ILE A 403 11.38 -25.30 -2.51
C ILE A 403 10.14 -26.16 -2.39
N GLN A 404 9.64 -26.65 -3.53
CA GLN A 404 8.54 -27.60 -3.55
C GLN A 404 8.90 -28.85 -2.75
N LEU A 405 7.94 -29.43 -2.03
CA LEU A 405 8.17 -30.69 -1.33
C LEU A 405 8.54 -31.79 -2.33
N GLU A 406 9.70 -32.42 -2.11
CA GLU A 406 10.07 -33.63 -2.84
C GLU A 406 9.00 -34.71 -2.69
N GLN A 407 8.77 -35.52 -3.72
CA GLN A 407 7.71 -36.53 -3.76
C GLN A 407 7.69 -37.45 -2.53
N ASN A 408 8.87 -37.86 -2.02
CA ASN A 408 8.97 -38.69 -0.82
C ASN A 408 8.51 -37.96 0.45
N LYS A 409 8.90 -36.68 0.60
CA LYS A 409 8.50 -35.84 1.75
C LYS A 409 7.01 -35.50 1.68
N LEU A 410 6.53 -35.15 0.49
CA LEU A 410 5.09 -34.93 0.24
C LEU A 410 4.28 -36.18 0.59
N ARG A 411 4.71 -37.36 0.13
CA ARG A 411 4.04 -38.62 0.49
C ARG A 411 4.01 -38.84 1.99
N GLN A 412 5.14 -38.68 2.69
CA GLN A 412 5.18 -38.85 4.15
C GLN A 412 4.19 -37.93 4.87
N MET A 413 4.09 -36.67 4.42
CA MET A 413 3.13 -35.70 4.94
C MET A 413 1.68 -36.15 4.69
N LEU A 414 1.38 -36.63 3.47
CA LEU A 414 0.05 -37.15 3.12
C LEU A 414 -0.31 -38.44 3.89
N ASP A 415 0.65 -39.34 4.11
CA ASP A 415 0.48 -40.55 4.93
C ASP A 415 0.13 -40.19 6.37
N ALA A 416 0.84 -39.22 6.98
CA ALA A 416 0.53 -38.74 8.32
C ALA A 416 -0.87 -38.11 8.41
N LEU A 417 -1.25 -37.27 7.44
CA LEU A 417 -2.58 -36.67 7.39
C LEU A 417 -3.67 -37.72 7.17
N LYS A 418 -3.44 -38.71 6.30
CA LYS A 418 -4.35 -39.84 6.09
C LYS A 418 -4.57 -40.60 7.39
N MET A 419 -3.51 -40.99 8.08
CA MET A 419 -3.62 -41.72 9.36
C MET A 419 -4.43 -40.94 10.40
N ALA A 420 -4.25 -39.63 10.46
CA ALA A 420 -4.96 -38.78 11.42
C ALA A 420 -6.46 -38.61 11.09
N HIS A 421 -6.81 -38.51 9.80
CA HIS A 421 -8.19 -38.26 9.34
C HIS A 421 -9.00 -39.54 9.09
N PHE A 422 -8.30 -40.66 8.83
CA PHE A 422 -8.87 -41.95 8.48
C PHE A 422 -8.13 -43.05 9.24
N PRO A 423 -8.26 -43.12 10.57
CA PRO A 423 -7.69 -44.22 11.31
C PRO A 423 -8.29 -45.50 10.75
N GLU A 424 -7.43 -46.45 10.39
CA GLU A 424 -7.89 -47.81 10.11
C GLU A 424 -8.67 -48.22 11.34
N SER A 425 -9.95 -48.61 11.15
CA SER A 425 -10.85 -48.96 12.25
C SER A 425 -10.06 -49.78 13.23
N PRO A 426 -10.05 -49.45 14.55
CA PRO A 426 -9.25 -50.19 15.49
C PRO A 426 -9.67 -51.63 15.31
N THR A 427 -8.79 -52.44 14.71
CA THR A 427 -8.99 -53.88 14.65
C THR A 427 -9.13 -54.21 16.11
N THR A 428 -10.35 -54.55 16.50
CA THR A 428 -10.72 -54.82 17.88
C THR A 428 -10.10 -56.17 18.15
N THR A 429 -8.78 -56.20 18.30
CA THR A 429 -8.15 -57.20 19.12
C THR A 429 -8.62 -56.84 20.51
N ILE A 430 -9.80 -57.36 20.84
CA ILE A 430 -10.22 -57.57 22.22
C ILE A 430 -9.18 -58.55 22.77
N VAL A 431 -7.99 -58.04 23.12
CA VAL A 431 -7.12 -58.68 24.09
C VAL A 431 -7.83 -58.43 25.40
N GLY A 432 -8.61 -59.42 25.82
CA GLY A 432 -9.25 -59.43 27.12
C GLY A 432 -8.22 -59.09 28.19
N SER A 433 -8.58 -58.10 29.01
CA SER A 433 -8.34 -58.10 30.44
C SER A 433 -7.04 -58.75 30.93
N SER A 434 -5.98 -57.95 31.06
CA SER A 434 -5.18 -57.96 32.28
C SER A 434 -4.47 -56.63 32.43
N VAL A 435 -4.87 -55.89 33.47
CA VAL A 435 -4.13 -54.75 34.00
C VAL A 435 -2.79 -55.28 34.50
N GLY A 436 -1.75 -55.13 33.68
CA GLY A 436 -0.38 -55.45 34.02
C GLY A 436 0.49 -54.31 33.53
N SER A 437 0.87 -53.42 34.45
CA SER A 437 1.87 -52.39 34.26
C SER A 437 3.18 -53.02 33.78
N GLY A 438 3.42 -53.00 32.47
CA GLY A 438 4.60 -53.52 31.82
C GLY A 438 5.00 -52.62 30.66
N LEU A 439 5.98 -51.74 30.93
CA LEU A 439 6.76 -51.03 29.91
C LEU A 439 7.40 -52.07 28.97
N GLY A 440 6.88 -52.21 27.76
CA GLY A 440 7.47 -53.10 26.76
C GLY A 440 6.55 -53.36 25.59
N GLY A 441 6.57 -52.48 24.60
CA GLY A 441 5.78 -52.66 23.39
C GLY A 441 6.28 -51.78 22.25
N ALA A 442 7.19 -52.33 21.46
CA ALA A 442 7.68 -51.76 20.21
C ALA A 442 6.50 -51.45 19.27
N GLY A 443 6.37 -50.19 18.85
CA GLY A 443 5.33 -49.80 17.90
C GLY A 443 5.26 -48.31 17.56
N LEU A 444 5.85 -47.43 18.37
CA LEU A 444 5.79 -45.96 18.16
C LEU A 444 7.15 -45.32 17.81
N GLY A 445 8.20 -46.12 17.60
CA GLY A 445 9.57 -45.63 17.42
C GLY A 445 9.91 -45.03 16.04
N ALA A 446 9.06 -45.20 15.03
CA ALA A 446 9.39 -44.80 13.65
C ALA A 446 8.88 -43.41 13.22
N LEU A 447 8.23 -42.65 14.12
CA LEU A 447 7.75 -41.28 13.85
C LEU A 447 8.55 -40.17 14.56
N ALA A 448 9.69 -40.49 15.18
CA ALA A 448 10.52 -39.53 15.91
C ALA A 448 11.54 -38.76 15.03
N VAL A 449 11.59 -39.00 13.72
CA VAL A 449 12.52 -38.31 12.80
C VAL A 449 11.77 -37.40 11.84
N TRP A 450 10.95 -36.49 12.37
CA TRP A 450 10.46 -35.36 11.59
C TRP A 450 10.80 -34.07 12.32
N LYS A 451 11.73 -33.30 11.75
CA LYS A 451 12.05 -31.93 12.18
C LYS A 451 10.94 -30.97 11.71
N GLY A 452 9.72 -31.21 12.17
CA GLY A 452 8.62 -30.25 12.19
C GLY A 452 7.94 -30.36 13.56
N PRO A 453 8.50 -29.76 14.63
CA PRO A 453 8.01 -29.93 15.99
C PRO A 453 6.55 -29.52 16.21
N SER A 454 5.95 -28.74 15.30
CA SER A 454 4.64 -28.13 15.48
C SER A 454 3.45 -29.03 15.12
N LEU A 455 3.49 -29.78 14.01
CA LEU A 455 2.36 -30.65 13.61
C LEU A 455 2.27 -31.91 14.49
N LEU A 456 3.41 -32.58 14.72
CA LEU A 456 3.45 -33.79 15.54
C LEU A 456 3.21 -33.50 17.03
N ALA A 457 3.76 -32.41 17.59
CA ALA A 457 3.40 -32.02 18.96
C ALA A 457 1.91 -31.69 19.07
N ARG A 458 1.32 -30.96 18.10
CA ARG A 458 -0.13 -30.70 18.11
C ARG A 458 -0.99 -31.95 17.94
N LEU A 459 -0.53 -32.94 17.18
CA LEU A 459 -1.19 -34.24 17.01
C LEU A 459 -1.13 -35.07 18.30
N ILE A 460 0.02 -35.07 18.99
CA ILE A 460 0.23 -35.86 20.22
C ILE A 460 -0.45 -35.21 21.44
N THR A 461 -0.43 -33.88 21.58
CA THR A 461 -1.02 -33.17 22.74
C THR A 461 -2.56 -33.15 22.75
N LYS A 462 -3.23 -33.53 21.66
CA LYS A 462 -4.71 -33.60 21.60
C LYS A 462 -5.28 -35.03 21.57
N ALA A 463 -4.43 -36.04 21.39
CA ALA A 463 -4.81 -37.45 21.41
C ALA A 463 -4.55 -38.12 22.78
N LEU A 464 -3.89 -37.41 23.69
CA LEU A 464 -3.86 -37.64 25.14
C LEU A 464 -4.86 -36.69 25.81
#